data_AF-A0A9P6KAE2-F1
#
_entry.id   AF-A0A9P6KAE2-F1
#
_cell.length_a   1.000
_cell.length_b   1.000
_cell.length_c   1.000
_cell.angle_alpha   90.00
_cell.angle_beta   90.00
_cell.angle_gamma   90.00
#
_symmetry.space_group_name_H-M   'P 1'
#
loop_
_entity.id
_entity.type
_entity.pdbx_description
1 polymer ?
#
loop_
_entity_poly.entity_id
_entity_poly.type
_entity_poly.pdbx_seq_one_letter_code
_entity_poly.pdbx_strand_id
1 'polypeptide(L)' 'ETSVSFTYVQGMNVLAAPFLYAMSEMEAFYSYSNFIKFCCPLYVQPMLQGVHCGIK' A
#
# COMPACT_ATOMS: atom_id res chain seq x y z
N GLU A 1 -5.26 6.56 17.80
CA GLU A 1 -4.90 6.21 16.42
C GLU A 1 -3.93 5.05 16.45
N THR A 2 -4.33 3.88 15.94
CA THR A 2 -3.45 2.72 15.86
C THR A 2 -2.45 2.99 14.74
N SER A 3 -1.17 3.20 15.08
CA SER A 3 -0.09 3.36 14.11
C SER A 3 0.06 2.06 13.31
N VAL A 4 -0.54 2.02 12.13
CA VAL A 4 -0.31 0.92 11.18
C VAL A 4 1.15 1.03 10.75
N SER A 5 1.96 0.05 11.15
CA SER A 5 3.36 -0.02 10.73
C SER A 5 3.40 -0.36 9.24
N PHE A 6 3.57 0.66 8.40
CA PHE A 6 3.76 0.49 6.97
C PHE A 6 5.19 0.00 6.74
N THR A 7 5.32 -1.19 6.16
CA THR A 7 6.60 -1.69 5.68
C THR A 7 6.65 -1.52 4.17
N TYR A 8 7.80 -1.09 3.64
CA TYR A 8 8.00 -1.05 2.20
C TYR A 8 7.85 -2.46 1.60
N VAL A 9 7.07 -2.59 0.54
CA VAL A 9 6.90 -3.84 -0.21
C VAL A 9 7.48 -3.68 -1.61
N GLN A 10 8.21 -4.69 -2.09
CA GLN A 10 8.77 -4.69 -3.43
C GLN A 10 7.65 -4.48 -4.47
N GLY A 11 7.81 -3.44 -5.30
CA GLY A 11 6.81 -3.05 -6.29
C GLY A 11 5.96 -1.85 -5.89
N MET A 12 6.07 -1.33 -4.65
CA MET A 12 5.34 -0.12 -4.23
C MET A 12 5.51 1.05 -5.19
N ASN A 13 6.73 1.23 -5.72
CA ASN A 13 7.04 2.32 -6.64
C ASN A 13 6.21 2.25 -7.93
N VAL A 14 5.79 1.06 -8.37
CA VAL A 14 4.93 0.88 -9.54
C VAL A 14 3.54 1.46 -9.28
N LEU A 15 3.04 1.34 -8.06
CA LEU A 15 1.77 1.96 -7.66
C LEU A 15 1.90 3.47 -7.40
N ALA A 16 3.06 3.93 -6.94
CA ALA A 16 3.30 5.35 -6.72
C ALA A 16 3.54 6.13 -8.04
N ALA A 17 4.12 5.50 -9.06
CA ALA A 17 4.50 6.14 -10.31
C ALA A 17 3.33 6.83 -11.06
N PRO A 18 2.12 6.26 -11.17
CA PRO A 18 0.99 6.96 -11.78
C PRO A 18 0.58 8.24 -11.06
N PHE A 19 0.67 8.27 -9.72
CA PHE A 19 0.38 9.47 -8.95
C PHE A 19 1.44 10.53 -9.22
N LEU A 20 2.72 10.19 -9.11
CA LEU A 20 3.82 11.12 -9.39
C LEU A 20 3.85 11.61 -10.84
N TYR A 21 3.31 10.84 -11.77
CA TYR A 21 3.17 11.24 -13.17
C TYR A 21 2.03 12.26 -13.37
N ALA A 22 0.93 12.12 -12.63
CA ALA A 22 -0.29 12.90 -12.84
C ALA A 22 -0.42 14.16 -11.97
N MET A 23 0.28 14.23 -10.83
CA MET A 23 0.15 15.32 -9.86
C MET A 23 1.48 15.65 -9.18
N SER A 24 1.51 16.77 -8.44
CA SER A 24 2.71 17.18 -7.71
C SER A 24 3.07 16.20 -6.59
N GLU A 25 4.33 16.17 -6.15
CA GLU A 25 4.81 15.21 -5.15
C GLU A 25 3.97 15.17 -3.87
N MET A 26 3.57 16.34 -3.35
CA MET A 26 2.72 16.44 -2.15
C MET A 26 1.34 15.82 -2.36
N GLU A 27 0.70 16.13 -3.50
CA GLU A 27 -0.61 15.57 -3.85
C GLU A 27 -0.52 14.07 -4.10
N ALA A 28 0.56 13.63 -4.75
CA ALA A 28 0.84 12.23 -5.05
C ALA A 28 1.03 11.46 -3.75
N PHE A 29 1.81 11.98 -2.80
CA PHE A 29 2.01 11.35 -1.50
C PHE A 29 0.70 11.22 -0.73
N TYR A 30 -0.10 12.28 -0.66
CA TYR A 30 -1.40 12.27 0.03
C TYR A 30 -2.36 11.27 -0.61
N SER A 31 -2.49 11.31 -1.94
CA SER A 31 -3.41 10.45 -2.69
C SER A 31 -2.98 8.98 -2.65
N TYR A 32 -1.69 8.70 -2.81
CA TYR A 32 -1.12 7.37 -2.69
C TYR A 32 -1.32 6.79 -1.29
N SER A 33 -1.06 7.58 -0.25
CA SER A 33 -1.24 7.15 1.15
C SER A 33 -2.69 6.79 1.45
N ASN A 34 -3.64 7.62 0.99
CA ASN A 34 -5.06 7.33 1.12
C ASN A 34 -5.49 6.10 0.31
N PHE A 35 -5.00 5.95 -0.92
CA PHE A 35 -5.28 4.80 -1.77
C PHE A 35 -4.84 3.50 -1.10
N ILE A 36 -3.61 3.43 -0.59
CA ILE A 36 -3.12 2.25 0.13
C ILE A 36 -3.95 1.99 1.39
N LYS A 37 -4.29 3.03 2.15
CA LYS A 37 -5.04 2.87 3.42
C LYS A 37 -6.48 2.38 3.21
N PHE A 38 -7.18 2.90 2.22
CA PHE A 38 -8.62 2.69 2.06
C PHE A 38 -9.00 1.75 0.91
N CYS A 39 -8.24 1.75 -0.19
CA CYS A 39 -8.54 0.93 -1.37
C CYS A 39 -7.74 -0.38 -1.39
N CYS A 40 -6.49 -0.35 -0.94
CA CYS A 40 -5.58 -1.50 -1.02
C CYS A 40 -4.86 -1.83 0.31
N PRO A 41 -5.57 -1.95 1.45
CA PRO A 41 -4.93 -2.19 2.75
C PRO A 41 -4.12 -3.50 2.80
N LEU A 42 -4.53 -4.51 2.03
CA LEU A 42 -3.85 -5.81 1.96
C LEU A 42 -2.52 -5.77 1.18
N TYR A 43 -2.29 -4.74 0.37
CA TYR A 43 -1.08 -4.65 -0.46
C TYR A 43 0.20 -4.51 0.38
N VAL A 44 0.10 -3.84 1.53
CA VAL A 44 1.20 -3.56 2.45
C VAL A 44 1.15 -4.39 3.73
N GLN A 45 0.13 -5.25 3.88
CA GLN A 45 -0.03 -6.10 5.06
C GLN A 45 0.63 -7.47 4.84
N PRO A 46 1.58 -7.88 5.71
CA PRO A 46 2.31 -9.13 5.54
C PRO A 46 1.49 -10.40 5.87
N MET A 47 0.24 -10.28 6.37
CA MET A 47 -0.55 -11.42 6.85
C MET A 47 -1.89 -11.55 6.14
N LEU A 48 -1.92 -12.31 5.04
CA LEU A 48 -3.15 -12.94 4.58
C LEU A 48 -3.35 -14.22 5.39
N GLN A 49 -4.24 -14.22 6.38
CA GLN A 49 -4.62 -15.43 7.12
C GLN A 49 -5.00 -16.60 6.16
N GLY A 50 -5.43 -16.28 4.94
CA GLY A 50 -5.71 -17.23 3.86
C GLY A 50 -4.50 -17.99 3.28
N VAL A 51 -3.26 -17.49 3.36
CA VAL A 51 -2.08 -18.25 2.89
C VAL A 51 -1.67 -19.36 3.86
N HIS A 52 -2.01 -19.22 5.14
CA HIS A 52 -1.75 -20.25 6.15
C HIS A 52 -2.74 -21.42 6.09
N CYS A 53 -3.95 -21.21 5.55
CA CYS A 53 -4.92 -22.29 5.34
C CYS A 53 -4.63 -23.14 4.09
N GLY A 54 -3.63 -22.77 3.28
CA GLY A 54 -3.18 -23.54 2.11
C GLY A 54 -2.09 -24.57 2.41
N ILE A 55 -1.56 -24.60 3.64
CA ILE A 55 -0.54 -25.55 4.06
C ILE A 55 -1.25 -26.70 4.78
N LYS A 56 -1.45 -27.82 4.06
CA LYS A 56 -1.77 -29.12 4.63
C LYS A 56 -0.49 -29.86 4.99
#